data_AF-A0A2Z2J1Q3-F1
#
_entry.id   AF-A0A2Z2J1Q3-F1
#
_cell.length_a   1.000
_cell.length_b   1.000
_cell.length_c   1.000
_cell.angle_alpha   90.00
_cell.angle_beta   90.00
_cell.angle_gamma   90.00
#
_symmetry.space_group_name_H-M   'P 1'
#
loop_
_entity.id
_entity.type
_entity.pdbx_description
1 polymer ?
#
loop_
_entity_poly.entity_id
_entity_poly.type
_entity_poly.pdbx_seq_one_letter_code
_entity_poly.pdbx_strand_id
1 'polypeptide(L)'
;MNRAVSLTLSARHLHNSGAELDLFIRGSLDHWVRLPIFGDFAEAARSQLSATTGQLMVPAEAMRAAALVLESYQPLLTRVEELRAQAIGMLTRMDEVQPWTNQLGTMLNALDALVDALDWSCAAQIDALCTPELAPGGSYFEDFSELSLDSLHQMQLSTAPPEAAALAANNPDVKILESGPGRVAVLVDPTKVGTAAASVTTFVGGVGSSDPGGWQRGIERARAIAHATGGPAVAWMGYSAPRNLGEALHEAPASRGAQDLQRFQRAVGQRFPSAQRIIVGYSYGSVVAGKAVRADNVADDVVFVGSPGTDATAASELRARTWASTNAHDPIGTTTGPGGGIHGPDPSSVAFGATALPGANRLPGDHSSYFEDPAFLRGLGRITRR
;
A
#
# COMPACT_ATOMS: atom_id res chain seq x y z
N MET A 1 12.57 27.67 11.47
CA MET A 1 13.50 27.54 10.34
C MET A 1 12.74 27.93 9.08
N ASN A 2 13.31 28.73 8.18
CA ASN A 2 12.65 29.17 6.95
C ASN A 2 12.36 27.94 6.04
N ARG A 3 11.13 27.78 5.54
CA ARG A 3 10.72 26.56 4.79
C ARG A 3 11.44 26.50 3.44
N ALA A 4 11.64 27.63 2.76
CA ALA A 4 12.37 27.68 1.51
C ALA A 4 13.86 27.26 1.67
N VAL A 5 14.51 27.68 2.76
CA VAL A 5 15.88 27.25 3.08
C VAL A 5 15.93 25.74 3.33
N SER A 6 14.91 25.18 3.99
CA SER A 6 14.81 23.73 4.20
C SER A 6 14.73 22.98 2.88
N LEU A 7 13.93 23.46 1.91
CA LEU A 7 13.86 22.85 0.58
C LEU A 7 15.20 22.87 -0.14
N THR A 8 15.96 23.98 -0.08
CA THR A 8 17.30 24.06 -0.68
C THR A 8 18.28 23.05 -0.08
N LEU A 9 18.28 22.89 1.24
CA LEU A 9 19.15 21.94 1.91
C LEU A 9 18.79 20.50 1.58
N SER A 10 17.48 20.18 1.58
CA SER A 10 16.98 18.87 1.20
C SER A 10 17.29 18.53 -0.27
N ALA A 11 17.11 19.47 -1.20
CA ALA A 11 17.43 19.27 -2.61
C ALA A 11 18.92 18.95 -2.83
N ARG A 12 19.82 19.72 -2.19
CA ARG A 12 21.27 19.45 -2.25
C ARG A 12 21.62 18.09 -1.64
N HIS A 13 21.00 17.74 -0.53
CA HIS A 13 21.22 16.44 0.10
C HIS A 13 20.80 15.29 -0.82
N LEU A 14 19.64 15.40 -1.48
CA LEU A 14 19.17 14.41 -2.45
C LEU A 14 20.06 14.33 -3.69
N HIS A 15 20.52 15.46 -4.22
CA HIS A 15 21.48 15.48 -5.33
C HIS A 15 22.80 14.77 -4.97
N ASN A 16 23.35 15.05 -3.80
CA ASN A 16 24.58 14.43 -3.34
C ASN A 16 24.39 12.92 -3.13
N SER A 17 23.32 12.52 -2.44
CA SER A 17 23.01 11.11 -2.18
C SER A 17 22.77 10.33 -3.48
N GLY A 18 22.03 10.91 -4.42
CA GLY A 18 21.82 10.33 -5.74
C GLY A 18 23.12 10.18 -6.54
N ALA A 19 24.02 11.18 -6.47
CA ALA A 19 25.33 11.12 -7.12
C ALA A 19 26.26 10.06 -6.51
N GLU A 20 26.25 9.92 -5.17
CA GLU A 20 26.99 8.87 -4.47
C GLU A 20 26.50 7.48 -4.86
N LEU A 21 25.17 7.28 -4.91
CA LEU A 21 24.58 6.00 -5.32
C LEU A 21 24.95 5.64 -6.76
N ASP A 22 24.96 6.63 -7.65
CA ASP A 22 25.41 6.49 -9.04
C ASP A 22 26.87 6.08 -9.18
N LEU A 23 27.74 6.64 -8.33
CA LEU A 23 29.16 6.26 -8.28
C LEU A 23 29.32 4.83 -7.77
N PHE A 24 28.54 4.45 -6.75
CA PHE A 24 28.52 3.09 -6.24
C PHE A 24 28.03 2.09 -7.29
N ILE A 25 26.94 2.39 -8.00
CA ILE A 25 26.38 1.54 -9.05
C ILE A 25 27.41 1.32 -10.17
N ARG A 26 27.98 2.41 -10.71
CA ARG A 26 29.02 2.33 -11.74
C ARG A 26 30.24 1.55 -11.26
N GLY A 27 30.70 1.83 -10.04
CA GLY A 27 31.82 1.12 -9.42
C GLY A 27 31.57 -0.40 -9.32
N SER A 28 30.38 -0.80 -8.88
CA SER A 28 30.01 -2.21 -8.74
C SER A 28 29.94 -2.95 -10.08
N LEU A 29 29.35 -2.32 -11.11
CA LEU A 29 29.25 -2.91 -12.44
C LEU A 29 30.61 -2.99 -13.14
N ASP A 30 31.47 -1.98 -13.01
CA ASP A 30 32.77 -1.97 -13.68
C ASP A 30 33.82 -2.86 -13.00
N HIS A 31 33.84 -2.94 -11.66
CA HIS A 31 34.90 -3.65 -10.94
C HIS A 31 34.60 -5.13 -10.73
N TRP A 32 33.36 -5.50 -10.40
CA TRP A 32 33.04 -6.88 -10.02
C TRP A 32 32.67 -7.76 -11.20
N VAL A 33 31.88 -7.25 -12.15
CA VAL A 33 31.46 -8.04 -13.32
C VAL A 33 32.66 -8.41 -14.20
N ARG A 34 33.69 -7.55 -14.23
CA ARG A 34 34.90 -7.74 -15.05
C ARG A 34 36.00 -8.60 -14.40
N LEU A 35 35.83 -9.07 -13.16
CA LEU A 35 36.82 -9.97 -12.55
C LEU A 35 36.92 -11.27 -13.37
N PRO A 36 38.12 -11.80 -13.65
CA PRO A 36 38.31 -13.03 -14.42
C PRO A 36 38.04 -14.28 -13.56
N ILE A 37 36.84 -14.36 -12.98
CA ILE A 37 36.31 -15.51 -12.25
C ILE A 37 35.32 -16.27 -13.14
N PHE A 38 35.40 -17.61 -13.12
CA PHE A 38 34.67 -18.48 -14.05
C PHE A 38 33.95 -19.61 -13.30
N GLY A 39 32.89 -20.15 -13.92
CA GLY A 39 32.07 -21.24 -13.39
C GLY A 39 30.71 -20.78 -12.87
N ASP A 40 29.80 -21.75 -12.68
CA ASP A 40 28.38 -21.52 -12.41
C ASP A 40 28.13 -20.63 -11.18
N PHE A 41 28.93 -20.77 -10.12
CA PHE A 41 28.85 -19.92 -8.93
C PHE A 41 29.20 -18.45 -9.24
N ALA A 42 30.22 -18.21 -10.08
CA ALA A 42 30.62 -16.87 -10.46
C ALA A 42 29.56 -16.18 -11.33
N GLU A 43 28.90 -16.93 -12.22
CA GLU A 43 27.79 -16.44 -13.02
C GLU A 43 26.56 -16.12 -12.17
N ALA A 44 26.19 -17.01 -11.23
CA ALA A 44 25.12 -16.76 -10.28
C ALA A 44 25.39 -15.53 -9.40
N ALA A 45 26.62 -15.39 -8.89
CA ALA A 45 27.03 -14.22 -8.10
C ALA A 45 26.98 -12.92 -8.91
N ARG A 46 27.45 -12.93 -10.17
CA ARG A 46 27.34 -11.76 -11.07
C ARG A 46 25.89 -11.41 -11.36
N SER A 47 25.04 -12.41 -11.63
CA SER A 47 23.61 -12.20 -11.88
C SER A 47 22.92 -11.60 -10.67
N GLN A 48 23.18 -12.14 -9.46
CA GLN A 48 22.63 -11.61 -8.21
C GLN A 48 23.12 -10.18 -7.92
N LEU A 49 24.41 -9.91 -8.12
CA LEU A 49 24.96 -8.56 -7.93
C LEU A 49 24.36 -7.57 -8.94
N SER A 50 24.30 -7.94 -10.22
CA SER A 50 23.69 -7.11 -11.26
C SER A 50 22.21 -6.82 -10.97
N ALA A 51 21.46 -7.84 -10.53
CA ALA A 51 20.07 -7.67 -10.11
C ALA A 51 19.93 -6.74 -8.90
N THR A 52 20.78 -6.93 -7.87
CA THR A 52 20.75 -6.11 -6.65
C THR A 52 21.17 -4.67 -6.92
N THR A 53 22.23 -4.44 -7.70
CA THR A 53 22.66 -3.10 -8.12
C THR A 53 21.63 -2.44 -9.03
N GLY A 54 21.01 -3.21 -9.93
CA GLY A 54 19.94 -2.71 -10.81
C GLY A 54 18.75 -2.16 -10.03
N GLN A 55 18.44 -2.73 -8.86
CA GLN A 55 17.40 -2.20 -7.96
C GLN A 55 17.74 -0.82 -7.38
N LEU A 56 19.01 -0.41 -7.34
CA LEU A 56 19.46 0.89 -6.84
C LEU A 56 19.33 2.03 -7.86
N MET A 57 19.12 1.73 -9.15
CA MET A 57 18.92 2.75 -10.18
C MET A 57 17.63 3.56 -9.95
N VAL A 58 16.55 2.87 -9.61
CA VAL A 58 15.24 3.47 -9.35
C VAL A 58 15.29 4.51 -8.21
N PRO A 59 15.83 4.21 -7.01
CA PRO A 59 15.97 5.22 -5.97
C PRO A 59 16.93 6.35 -6.34
N ALA A 60 18.00 6.10 -7.12
CA ALA A 60 18.89 7.18 -7.59
C ALA A 60 18.16 8.17 -8.51
N GLU A 61 17.33 7.66 -9.43
CA GLU A 61 16.49 8.48 -10.30
C GLU A 61 15.40 9.22 -9.51
N ALA A 62 14.75 8.54 -8.56
CA ALA A 62 13.74 9.16 -7.70
C ALA A 62 14.33 10.29 -6.83
N MET A 63 15.52 10.11 -6.25
CA MET A 63 16.23 11.16 -5.49
C MET A 63 16.50 12.40 -6.35
N ARG A 64 16.91 12.23 -7.61
CA ARG A 64 17.12 13.35 -8.54
C ARG A 64 15.82 14.05 -8.90
N ALA A 65 14.80 13.28 -9.23
CA ALA A 65 13.50 13.83 -9.58
C ALA A 65 12.89 14.60 -8.39
N ALA A 66 12.99 14.05 -7.18
CA ALA A 66 12.55 14.71 -5.96
C ALA A 66 13.34 16.00 -5.67
N ALA A 67 14.66 16.01 -5.90
CA ALA A 67 15.46 17.22 -5.79
C ALA A 67 14.97 18.33 -6.75
N LEU A 68 14.68 18.00 -8.01
CA LEU A 68 14.13 18.94 -8.99
C LEU A 68 12.75 19.48 -8.58
N VAL A 69 11.89 18.64 -7.98
CA VAL A 69 10.61 19.08 -7.42
C VAL A 69 10.85 20.10 -6.30
N LEU A 70 11.70 19.79 -5.31
CA LEU A 70 12.03 20.72 -4.23
C LEU A 70 12.56 22.08 -4.76
N GLU A 71 13.43 22.05 -5.77
CA GLU A 71 13.98 23.24 -6.42
C GLU A 71 12.91 24.08 -7.13
N SER A 72 11.89 23.44 -7.71
CA SER A 72 10.79 24.16 -8.36
C SER A 72 9.84 24.87 -7.39
N TYR A 73 9.66 24.34 -6.17
CA TYR A 73 8.81 24.93 -5.12
C TYR A 73 9.52 25.96 -4.25
N GLN A 74 10.85 25.86 -4.11
CA GLN A 74 11.67 26.81 -3.36
C GLN A 74 11.43 28.29 -3.72
N PRO A 75 11.43 28.71 -5.00
CA PRO A 75 11.19 30.13 -5.34
C PRO A 75 9.76 30.59 -5.02
N LEU A 76 8.77 29.69 -5.12
CA LEU A 76 7.38 30.00 -4.77
C LEU A 76 7.25 30.27 -3.27
N LEU A 77 7.79 29.39 -2.43
CA LEU A 77 7.77 29.57 -0.98
C LEU A 77 8.57 30.79 -0.53
N THR A 78 9.72 31.05 -1.15
CA THR A 78 10.52 32.27 -0.89
C THR A 78 9.67 33.52 -1.13
N ARG A 79 8.90 33.54 -2.23
CA ARG A 79 8.06 34.69 -2.56
C ARG A 79 6.92 34.89 -1.56
N VAL A 80 6.28 33.82 -1.11
CA VAL A 80 5.20 33.90 -0.11
C VAL A 80 5.75 34.37 1.24
N GLU A 81 6.92 33.86 1.66
CA GLU A 81 7.59 34.30 2.89
C GLU A 81 8.02 35.77 2.82
N GLU A 82 8.52 36.26 1.68
CA GLU A 82 8.81 37.68 1.44
C GLU A 82 7.56 38.56 1.59
N LEU A 83 6.46 38.17 0.96
CA LEU A 83 5.18 38.89 1.04
C LEU A 83 4.66 38.93 2.49
N ARG A 84 4.80 37.82 3.21
CA ARG A 84 4.44 37.73 4.63
C ARG A 84 5.31 38.65 5.49
N ALA A 85 6.62 38.68 5.26
CA ALA A 85 7.54 39.56 5.97
C ALA A 85 7.23 41.05 5.69
N GLN A 86 6.89 41.40 4.45
CA GLN A 86 6.46 42.76 4.08
C GLN A 86 5.17 43.15 4.78
N ALA A 87 4.20 42.24 4.84
CA ALA A 87 2.92 42.45 5.54
C ALA A 87 3.11 42.66 7.05
N ILE A 88 3.95 41.83 7.70
CA ILE A 88 4.28 41.97 9.13
C ILE A 88 5.03 43.28 9.38
N GLY A 89 6.00 43.63 8.52
CA GLY A 89 6.74 44.89 8.63
C GLY A 89 5.88 46.14 8.40
N MET A 90 4.73 46.01 7.74
CA MET A 90 3.73 47.07 7.64
C MET A 90 2.95 47.22 8.95
N LEU A 91 2.56 46.11 9.59
CA LEU A 91 1.90 46.10 10.90
C LEU A 91 2.76 46.76 11.98
N THR A 92 4.05 46.41 12.06
CA THR A 92 4.95 46.96 13.09
C THR A 92 5.24 48.46 12.92
N ARG A 93 4.96 49.04 11.75
CA ARG A 93 5.12 50.48 11.48
C ARG A 93 3.84 51.30 11.70
N MET A 94 2.71 50.64 11.95
CA MET A 94 1.38 51.27 11.97
C MET A 94 0.69 50.99 13.31
N ASP A 95 1.10 51.72 14.36
CA ASP A 95 0.58 51.50 15.73
C ASP A 95 -0.69 52.32 16.07
N GLU A 96 -1.35 53.01 15.13
CA GLU A 96 -2.51 53.88 15.50
C GLU A 96 -3.75 53.89 14.57
N VAL A 97 -3.85 53.04 13.52
CA VAL A 97 -4.99 53.14 12.57
C VAL A 97 -5.74 51.80 12.46
N GLN A 98 -6.73 51.64 13.35
CA GLN A 98 -7.65 50.51 13.54
C GLN A 98 -8.49 50.00 12.32
N PRO A 99 -8.68 50.70 11.18
CA PRO A 99 -9.49 50.17 10.08
C PRO A 99 -8.84 49.04 9.24
N TRP A 100 -7.51 48.91 9.22
CA TRP A 100 -6.79 48.04 8.27
C TRP A 100 -6.35 46.68 8.83
N THR A 101 -6.42 46.49 10.15
CA THR A 101 -5.97 45.27 10.85
C THR A 101 -6.73 44.03 10.37
N ASN A 102 -8.03 44.16 10.11
CA ASN A 102 -8.86 43.06 9.62
C ASN A 102 -8.48 42.63 8.19
N GLN A 103 -8.27 43.58 7.27
CA GLN A 103 -7.87 43.26 5.89
C GLN A 103 -6.45 42.68 5.82
N LEU A 104 -5.51 43.23 6.60
CA LEU A 104 -4.15 42.70 6.68
C LEU A 104 -4.11 41.31 7.33
N GLY A 105 -4.93 41.07 8.36
CA GLY A 105 -5.11 39.75 8.97
C GLY A 105 -5.67 38.71 7.99
N THR A 106 -6.68 39.07 7.19
CA THR A 106 -7.19 38.19 6.13
C THR A 106 -6.13 37.88 5.06
N MET A 107 -5.27 38.85 4.73
CA MET A 107 -4.17 38.65 3.78
C MET A 107 -3.11 37.70 4.34
N LEU A 108 -2.73 37.83 5.62
CA LEU A 108 -1.80 36.90 6.27
C LEU A 108 -2.35 35.47 6.32
N ASN A 109 -3.62 35.30 6.66
CA ASN A 109 -4.27 33.98 6.63
C ASN A 109 -4.28 33.38 5.22
N ALA A 110 -4.51 34.20 4.18
CA ALA A 110 -4.45 33.74 2.80
C ALA A 110 -3.03 33.33 2.37
N LEU A 111 -2.00 34.06 2.83
CA LEU A 111 -0.60 33.69 2.60
C LEU A 111 -0.25 32.39 3.32
N ASP A 112 -0.66 32.20 4.57
CA ASP A 112 -0.41 30.97 5.33
C ASP A 112 -1.12 29.77 4.66
N ALA A 113 -2.37 29.95 4.20
CA ALA A 113 -3.08 28.92 3.42
C ALA A 113 -2.38 28.57 2.10
N LEU A 114 -1.78 29.57 1.43
CA LEU A 114 -1.00 29.34 0.22
C LEU A 114 0.32 28.59 0.50
N VAL A 115 0.99 28.90 1.63
CA VAL A 115 2.17 28.14 2.08
C VAL A 115 1.80 26.66 2.29
N ASP A 116 0.71 26.39 2.99
CA ASP A 116 0.30 25.01 3.27
C ASP A 116 -0.15 24.27 2.00
N ALA A 117 -0.79 24.97 1.05
CA ALA A 117 -1.14 24.39 -0.25
C ALA A 117 0.11 24.06 -1.11
N LEU A 118 1.12 24.93 -1.11
CA LEU A 118 2.38 24.68 -1.80
C LEU A 118 3.16 23.52 -1.18
N ASP A 119 3.19 23.45 0.15
CA ASP A 119 3.83 22.36 0.90
C ASP A 119 3.16 21.02 0.60
N TRP A 120 1.82 20.97 0.67
CA TRP A 120 1.05 19.78 0.31
C TRP A 120 1.29 19.34 -1.14
N SER A 121 1.33 20.30 -2.08
CA SER A 121 1.54 20.00 -3.49
C SER A 121 2.96 19.51 -3.77
N CYS A 122 3.97 20.06 -3.09
CA CYS A 122 5.36 19.60 -3.17
C CYS A 122 5.49 18.15 -2.64
N ALA A 123 4.92 17.88 -1.46
CA ALA A 123 4.91 16.55 -0.87
C ALA A 123 4.20 15.52 -1.78
N ALA A 124 3.02 15.88 -2.32
CA ALA A 124 2.28 15.02 -3.23
C ALA A 124 3.05 14.66 -4.50
N GLN A 125 3.81 15.61 -5.07
CA GLN A 125 4.66 15.33 -6.24
C GLN A 125 5.84 14.42 -5.91
N ILE A 126 6.50 14.63 -4.77
CA ILE A 126 7.59 13.74 -4.31
C ILE A 126 7.06 12.34 -4.03
N ASP A 127 5.91 12.22 -3.37
CA ASP A 127 5.26 10.93 -3.13
C ASP A 127 4.89 10.25 -4.44
N ALA A 128 4.39 10.96 -5.46
CA ALA A 128 4.07 10.37 -6.76
C ALA A 128 5.30 9.82 -7.49
N LEU A 129 6.47 10.46 -7.35
CA LEU A 129 7.74 9.96 -7.88
C LEU A 129 8.20 8.67 -7.18
N CYS A 130 7.98 8.59 -5.87
CA CYS A 130 8.39 7.46 -5.04
C CYS A 130 7.37 6.32 -5.01
N THR A 131 6.10 6.59 -5.35
CA THR A 131 4.98 5.66 -5.22
C THR A 131 4.07 5.73 -6.46
N PRO A 132 4.49 5.13 -7.58
CA PRO A 132 3.75 5.25 -8.83
C PRO A 132 2.33 4.71 -8.70
N GLU A 133 1.39 5.42 -9.31
CA GLU A 133 -0.02 5.03 -9.34
C GLU A 133 -0.25 3.88 -10.32
N LEU A 134 -1.42 3.24 -10.19
CA LEU A 134 -1.86 2.28 -11.20
C LEU A 134 -1.99 2.97 -12.54
N ALA A 135 -1.50 2.32 -13.60
CA ALA A 135 -1.67 2.86 -14.93
C ALA A 135 -3.17 2.94 -15.28
N PRO A 136 -3.62 4.02 -15.95
CA PRO A 136 -5.01 4.14 -16.37
C PRO A 136 -5.43 2.95 -17.23
N GLY A 137 -6.66 2.47 -17.02
CA GLY A 137 -7.26 1.41 -17.80
C GLY A 137 -7.68 0.19 -16.97
N GLY A 138 -8.20 -0.81 -17.67
CA GLY A 138 -8.90 -1.93 -17.05
C GLY A 138 -10.30 -1.56 -16.57
N SER A 139 -10.94 -2.52 -15.93
CA SER A 139 -12.33 -2.37 -15.47
C SER A 139 -12.48 -2.86 -14.04
N TYR A 140 -13.48 -2.33 -13.35
CA TYR A 140 -13.68 -2.58 -11.93
C TYR A 140 -14.92 -3.42 -11.70
N PHE A 141 -14.97 -4.06 -10.53
CA PHE A 141 -15.99 -5.06 -10.25
C PHE A 141 -17.38 -4.43 -10.17
N GLU A 142 -17.49 -3.20 -9.66
CA GLU A 142 -18.75 -2.48 -9.60
C GLU A 142 -19.29 -2.05 -10.97
N ASP A 143 -18.46 -2.00 -12.02
CA ASP A 143 -18.90 -1.60 -13.37
C ASP A 143 -19.83 -2.67 -14.01
N PHE A 144 -19.90 -3.87 -13.42
CA PHE A 144 -20.60 -5.04 -13.96
C PHE A 144 -21.56 -5.69 -12.96
N SER A 145 -22.22 -4.89 -12.12
CA SER A 145 -23.16 -5.36 -11.09
C SER A 145 -24.21 -6.35 -11.62
N GLU A 146 -24.70 -6.12 -12.85
CA GLU A 146 -25.77 -6.87 -13.50
C GLU A 146 -25.34 -8.18 -14.16
N LEU A 147 -24.05 -8.35 -14.47
CA LEU A 147 -23.57 -9.57 -15.13
C LEU A 147 -23.60 -10.76 -14.17
N SER A 148 -23.54 -12.00 -14.64
CA SER A 148 -23.22 -13.15 -13.77
C SER A 148 -21.70 -13.22 -13.52
N LEU A 149 -21.22 -13.97 -12.50
CA LEU A 149 -19.77 -14.08 -12.26
C LEU A 149 -19.04 -14.73 -13.45
N ASP A 150 -19.71 -15.65 -14.15
CA ASP A 150 -19.17 -16.27 -15.37
C ASP A 150 -19.14 -15.28 -16.54
N SER A 151 -20.21 -14.52 -16.74
CA SER A 151 -20.27 -13.49 -17.77
C SER A 151 -19.24 -12.39 -17.54
N LEU A 152 -19.06 -11.94 -16.29
CA LEU A 152 -18.02 -11.01 -15.89
C LEU A 152 -16.64 -11.58 -16.20
N HIS A 153 -16.37 -12.82 -15.82
CA HIS A 153 -15.07 -13.45 -16.09
C HIS A 153 -14.75 -13.49 -17.58
N GLN A 154 -15.72 -13.86 -18.43
CA GLN A 154 -15.53 -13.86 -19.88
C GLN A 154 -15.31 -12.45 -20.44
N MET A 155 -16.04 -11.45 -19.92
CA MET A 155 -15.85 -10.05 -20.29
C MET A 155 -14.44 -9.58 -19.92
N GLN A 156 -13.98 -9.86 -18.70
CA GLN A 156 -12.64 -9.52 -18.24
C GLN A 156 -11.57 -10.16 -19.13
N LEU A 157 -11.69 -11.45 -19.45
CA LEU A 157 -10.74 -12.14 -20.34
C LEU A 157 -10.64 -11.51 -21.74
N SER A 158 -11.70 -10.89 -22.25
CA SER A 158 -11.67 -10.24 -23.57
C SER A 158 -10.80 -8.98 -23.63
N THR A 159 -10.53 -8.36 -22.47
CA THR A 159 -9.75 -7.11 -22.34
C THR A 159 -8.58 -7.23 -21.37
N ALA A 160 -8.35 -8.43 -20.84
CA ALA A 160 -7.32 -8.71 -19.84
C ALA A 160 -5.92 -8.51 -20.43
N PRO A 161 -5.00 -7.90 -19.66
CA PRO A 161 -3.58 -7.95 -19.99
C PRO A 161 -3.07 -9.41 -20.16
N PRO A 162 -2.03 -9.64 -20.96
CA PRO A 162 -1.49 -10.98 -21.23
C PRO A 162 -1.19 -11.78 -19.96
N GLU A 163 -0.64 -11.12 -18.94
CA GLU A 163 -0.35 -11.72 -17.64
C GLU A 163 -1.59 -12.23 -16.90
N ALA A 164 -2.70 -11.48 -16.94
CA ALA A 164 -3.95 -11.86 -16.30
C ALA A 164 -4.66 -12.98 -17.07
N ALA A 165 -4.62 -12.93 -18.40
CA ALA A 165 -5.12 -14.01 -19.26
C ALA A 165 -4.36 -15.32 -19.03
N ALA A 166 -3.02 -15.25 -18.95
CA ALA A 166 -2.18 -16.42 -18.64
C ALA A 166 -2.46 -16.97 -17.23
N LEU A 167 -2.63 -16.08 -16.23
CA LEU A 167 -2.98 -16.47 -14.87
C LEU A 167 -4.29 -17.28 -14.83
N ALA A 168 -5.33 -16.82 -15.51
CA ALA A 168 -6.60 -17.53 -15.59
C ALA A 168 -6.50 -18.85 -16.37
N ALA A 169 -5.76 -18.88 -17.48
CA ALA A 169 -5.54 -20.12 -18.25
C ALA A 169 -4.86 -21.22 -17.43
N ASN A 170 -3.95 -20.83 -16.53
CA ASN A 170 -3.24 -21.75 -15.64
C ASN A 170 -4.04 -22.14 -14.39
N ASN A 171 -5.15 -21.46 -14.08
CA ASN A 171 -5.97 -21.70 -12.89
C ASN A 171 -7.46 -21.78 -13.29
N PRO A 172 -7.95 -22.91 -13.83
CA PRO A 172 -9.32 -23.02 -14.33
C PRO A 172 -10.39 -22.98 -13.23
N ASP A 173 -9.99 -23.05 -11.96
CA ASP A 173 -10.85 -22.95 -10.77
C ASP A 173 -11.13 -21.50 -10.35
N VAL A 174 -10.60 -20.51 -11.07
CA VAL A 174 -10.71 -19.10 -10.70
C VAL A 174 -11.54 -18.28 -11.66
N LYS A 175 -12.08 -17.17 -11.18
CA LYS A 175 -12.78 -16.16 -11.99
C LYS A 175 -12.13 -14.80 -11.79
N ILE A 176 -11.76 -14.14 -12.88
CA ILE A 176 -11.30 -12.75 -12.85
C ILE A 176 -12.50 -11.83 -12.58
N LEU A 177 -12.40 -11.01 -11.54
CA LEU A 177 -13.40 -10.00 -11.16
C LEU A 177 -13.02 -8.61 -11.65
N GLU A 178 -11.72 -8.28 -11.56
CA GLU A 178 -11.13 -7.03 -12.04
C GLU A 178 -9.81 -7.34 -12.75
N SER A 179 -9.53 -6.64 -13.84
CA SER A 179 -8.23 -6.71 -14.50
C SER A 179 -7.86 -5.36 -15.12
N GLY A 180 -6.56 -5.06 -15.08
CA GLY A 180 -5.97 -3.89 -15.71
C GLY A 180 -4.44 -3.95 -15.61
N PRO A 181 -3.71 -3.04 -16.26
CA PRO A 181 -2.25 -3.06 -16.20
C PRO A 181 -1.77 -2.99 -14.74
N GLY A 182 -0.97 -3.99 -14.32
CA GLY A 182 -0.42 -4.05 -12.96
C GLY A 182 -1.42 -4.34 -11.85
N ARG A 183 -2.63 -4.83 -12.16
CA ARG A 183 -3.63 -5.21 -11.14
C ARG A 183 -4.55 -6.34 -11.58
N VAL A 184 -4.96 -7.15 -10.59
CA VAL A 184 -5.99 -8.18 -10.80
C VAL A 184 -6.73 -8.47 -9.49
N ALA A 185 -8.02 -8.78 -9.59
CA ALA A 185 -8.79 -9.38 -8.51
C ALA A 185 -9.36 -10.72 -8.98
N VAL A 186 -9.03 -11.79 -8.27
CA VAL A 186 -9.36 -13.16 -8.68
C VAL A 186 -10.16 -13.87 -7.59
N LEU A 187 -11.36 -14.34 -7.93
CA LEU A 187 -12.20 -15.16 -7.07
C LEU A 187 -11.83 -16.64 -7.20
N VAL A 188 -11.64 -17.30 -6.07
CA VAL A 188 -11.45 -18.74 -5.91
C VAL A 188 -12.66 -19.30 -5.16
N ASP A 189 -13.42 -20.20 -5.78
CA ASP A 189 -14.59 -20.85 -5.17
C ASP A 189 -14.52 -22.38 -5.40
N PRO A 190 -13.69 -23.09 -4.60
CA PRO A 190 -13.48 -24.52 -4.79
C PRO A 190 -14.74 -25.35 -4.45
N THR A 191 -15.62 -24.79 -3.64
CA THR A 191 -16.88 -25.40 -3.19
C THR A 191 -18.05 -25.15 -4.15
N LYS A 192 -17.89 -24.26 -5.14
CA LYS A 192 -18.92 -23.86 -6.11
C LYS A 192 -20.22 -23.39 -5.45
N VAL A 193 -20.10 -22.73 -4.30
CA VAL A 193 -21.25 -22.19 -3.56
C VAL A 193 -21.80 -20.92 -4.22
N GLY A 194 -21.01 -20.28 -5.09
CA GLY A 194 -21.40 -19.07 -5.79
C GLY A 194 -21.74 -17.95 -4.82
N THR A 195 -22.76 -17.17 -5.16
CA THR A 195 -23.19 -16.00 -4.37
C THR A 195 -24.05 -16.36 -3.15
N ALA A 196 -24.36 -17.65 -2.95
CA ALA A 196 -25.11 -18.15 -1.79
C ALA A 196 -24.21 -18.48 -0.58
N ALA A 197 -22.92 -18.14 -0.65
CA ALA A 197 -21.96 -18.42 0.40
C ALA A 197 -22.32 -17.74 1.73
N ALA A 198 -22.08 -18.43 2.86
CA ALA A 198 -22.24 -17.85 4.19
C ALA A 198 -21.17 -16.79 4.52
N SER A 199 -20.01 -16.86 3.86
CA SER A 199 -18.94 -15.88 3.99
C SER A 199 -18.19 -15.70 2.67
N VAL A 200 -17.61 -14.53 2.48
CA VAL A 200 -16.68 -14.21 1.40
C VAL A 200 -15.46 -13.52 1.99
N THR A 201 -14.27 -14.03 1.68
CA THR A 201 -13.01 -13.47 2.20
C THR A 201 -12.24 -12.75 1.12
N THR A 202 -11.75 -11.55 1.38
CA THR A 202 -10.85 -10.82 0.46
C THR A 202 -9.46 -10.75 1.08
N PHE A 203 -8.52 -11.43 0.45
CA PHE A 203 -7.10 -11.39 0.80
C PHE A 203 -6.43 -10.22 0.10
N VAL A 204 -5.80 -9.33 0.88
CA VAL A 204 -5.06 -8.16 0.41
C VAL A 204 -3.58 -8.41 0.60
N GLY A 205 -2.86 -8.51 -0.51
CA GLY A 205 -1.41 -8.71 -0.54
C GLY A 205 -0.62 -7.48 -0.07
N GLY A 206 0.61 -7.72 0.39
CA GLY A 206 1.54 -6.67 0.80
C GLY A 206 2.53 -6.26 -0.29
N VAL A 207 3.74 -5.90 0.12
CA VAL A 207 4.84 -5.52 -0.79
C VAL A 207 4.98 -6.50 -1.95
N GLY A 208 5.07 -5.97 -3.17
CA GLY A 208 5.21 -6.72 -4.41
C GLY A 208 3.95 -7.44 -4.87
N SER A 209 2.79 -7.32 -4.21
CA SER A 209 1.60 -8.07 -4.62
C SER A 209 1.00 -7.65 -5.96
N SER A 210 1.30 -6.43 -6.43
CA SER A 210 0.91 -5.94 -7.76
C SER A 210 1.80 -6.47 -8.88
N ASP A 211 2.97 -7.04 -8.57
CA ASP A 211 3.85 -7.68 -9.56
C ASP A 211 3.20 -8.97 -10.08
N PRO A 212 2.97 -9.11 -11.41
CA PRO A 212 2.43 -10.33 -12.00
C PRO A 212 3.20 -11.60 -11.63
N GLY A 213 4.51 -11.51 -11.38
CA GLY A 213 5.33 -12.64 -10.92
C GLY A 213 4.88 -13.22 -9.56
N GLY A 214 4.18 -12.43 -8.74
CA GLY A 214 3.66 -12.83 -7.43
C GLY A 214 2.21 -13.30 -7.42
N TRP A 215 1.45 -13.11 -8.51
CA TRP A 215 0.00 -13.34 -8.51
C TRP A 215 -0.41 -14.78 -8.24
N GLN A 216 0.37 -15.75 -8.74
CA GLN A 216 0.11 -17.18 -8.48
C GLN A 216 0.11 -17.49 -6.98
N ARG A 217 1.06 -16.94 -6.22
CA ARG A 217 1.13 -17.09 -4.77
C ARG A 217 -0.08 -16.45 -4.08
N GLY A 218 -0.58 -15.34 -4.60
CA GLY A 218 -1.82 -14.71 -4.14
C GLY A 218 -3.03 -15.63 -4.30
N ILE A 219 -3.17 -16.28 -5.46
CA ILE A 219 -4.23 -17.27 -5.72
C ILE A 219 -4.10 -18.47 -4.77
N GLU A 220 -2.90 -19.01 -4.57
CA GLU A 220 -2.67 -20.14 -3.67
C GLU A 220 -3.09 -19.81 -2.23
N ARG A 221 -2.78 -18.61 -1.75
CA ARG A 221 -3.23 -18.11 -0.44
C ARG A 221 -4.75 -17.98 -0.40
N ALA A 222 -5.38 -17.40 -1.41
CA ALA A 222 -6.84 -17.34 -1.48
C ALA A 222 -7.48 -18.73 -1.52
N ARG A 223 -6.88 -19.70 -2.23
CA ARG A 223 -7.35 -21.09 -2.26
C ARG A 223 -7.26 -21.75 -0.89
N ALA A 224 -6.16 -21.55 -0.16
CA ALA A 224 -6.01 -22.03 1.21
C ALA A 224 -7.05 -21.40 2.16
N ILE A 225 -7.30 -20.09 2.02
CA ILE A 225 -8.34 -19.38 2.77
C ILE A 225 -9.72 -19.95 2.44
N ALA A 226 -10.08 -20.09 1.16
CA ALA A 226 -11.38 -20.60 0.73
C ALA A 226 -11.67 -21.99 1.29
N HIS A 227 -10.68 -22.89 1.28
CA HIS A 227 -10.79 -24.20 1.90
C HIS A 227 -10.98 -24.13 3.43
N ALA A 228 -10.29 -23.20 4.10
CA ALA A 228 -10.36 -23.06 5.54
C ALA A 228 -11.67 -22.45 6.03
N THR A 229 -12.22 -21.49 5.29
CA THR A 229 -13.45 -20.78 5.64
C THR A 229 -14.72 -21.48 5.13
N GLY A 230 -14.59 -22.32 4.10
CA GLY A 230 -15.72 -23.00 3.45
C GLY A 230 -16.55 -22.09 2.55
N GLY A 231 -16.01 -20.93 2.15
CA GLY A 231 -16.64 -19.97 1.24
C GLY A 231 -15.64 -19.42 0.22
N PRO A 232 -16.11 -18.62 -0.76
CA PRO A 232 -15.25 -18.05 -1.78
C PRO A 232 -14.22 -17.10 -1.16
N ALA A 233 -13.02 -17.09 -1.73
CA ALA A 233 -11.97 -16.14 -1.37
C ALA A 233 -11.46 -15.40 -2.60
N VAL A 234 -11.24 -14.09 -2.46
CA VAL A 234 -10.66 -13.24 -3.48
C VAL A 234 -9.18 -13.04 -3.16
N ALA A 235 -8.30 -13.32 -4.12
CA ALA A 235 -6.95 -12.78 -4.14
C ALA A 235 -7.02 -11.38 -4.77
N TRP A 236 -6.98 -10.33 -3.94
CA TRP A 236 -7.10 -8.95 -4.39
C TRP A 236 -5.72 -8.28 -4.46
N MET A 237 -5.27 -8.07 -5.70
CA MET A 237 -4.04 -7.37 -6.05
C MET A 237 -4.44 -6.14 -6.89
N GLY A 238 -5.42 -5.40 -6.37
CA GLY A 238 -6.14 -4.35 -7.08
C GLY A 238 -5.52 -2.94 -6.95
N TYR A 239 -4.39 -2.80 -6.25
CA TYR A 239 -3.72 -1.53 -5.97
C TYR A 239 -2.25 -1.57 -6.39
N SER A 240 -1.63 -0.40 -6.58
CA SER A 240 -0.18 -0.30 -6.79
C SER A 240 0.55 -0.57 -5.48
N ALA A 241 0.90 -1.84 -5.23
CA ALA A 241 1.64 -2.22 -4.05
C ALA A 241 3.09 -1.68 -4.12
N PRO A 242 3.69 -1.29 -2.97
CA PRO A 242 5.10 -0.95 -2.93
C PRO A 242 5.95 -2.08 -3.52
N ARG A 243 6.95 -1.77 -4.33
CA ARG A 243 7.80 -2.79 -4.98
C ARG A 243 8.79 -3.42 -4.03
N ASN A 244 9.16 -2.69 -2.97
CA ASN A 244 10.15 -3.10 -2.00
C ASN A 244 9.83 -2.50 -0.61
N LEU A 245 10.59 -2.91 0.40
CA LEU A 245 10.41 -2.46 1.78
C LEU A 245 10.67 -0.96 1.97
N GLY A 246 11.52 -0.32 1.15
CA GLY A 246 11.77 1.11 1.22
C GLY A 246 10.55 1.93 0.77
N GLU A 247 9.96 1.56 -0.37
CA GLU A 247 8.70 2.18 -0.83
C GLU A 247 7.55 1.91 0.16
N ALA A 248 7.59 0.80 0.89
CA ALA A 248 6.59 0.44 1.89
C ALA A 248 6.61 1.33 3.15
N LEU A 249 7.58 2.25 3.29
CA LEU A 249 7.54 3.28 4.33
C LEU A 249 6.46 4.34 4.05
N HIS A 250 6.11 4.55 2.79
CA HIS A 250 5.15 5.58 2.40
C HIS A 250 3.71 5.10 2.63
N GLU A 251 2.84 6.00 3.04
CA GLU A 251 1.41 5.71 3.23
C GLU A 251 0.56 5.91 1.96
N ALA A 252 1.04 6.67 0.97
CA ALA A 252 0.29 7.04 -0.22
C ALA A 252 -0.25 5.82 -1.03
N PRO A 253 0.54 4.74 -1.25
CA PRO A 253 0.02 3.51 -1.88
C PRO A 253 -1.15 2.92 -1.09
N ALA A 254 -1.04 2.87 0.24
CA ALA A 254 -2.10 2.35 1.10
C ALA A 254 -3.34 3.23 1.08
N SER A 255 -3.20 4.56 1.07
CA SER A 255 -4.32 5.49 1.01
C SER A 255 -5.10 5.37 -0.30
N ARG A 256 -4.42 5.26 -1.45
CA ARG A 256 -5.09 5.00 -2.75
C ARG A 256 -5.70 3.60 -2.80
N GLY A 257 -4.93 2.59 -2.41
CA GLY A 257 -5.40 1.21 -2.36
C GLY A 257 -6.61 1.02 -1.45
N ALA A 258 -6.73 1.81 -0.38
CA ALA A 258 -7.90 1.78 0.50
C ALA A 258 -9.18 2.25 -0.20
N GLN A 259 -9.08 3.28 -1.05
CA GLN A 259 -10.22 3.76 -1.84
C GLN A 259 -10.66 2.71 -2.87
N ASP A 260 -9.71 2.09 -3.55
CA ASP A 260 -9.97 1.00 -4.50
C ASP A 260 -10.54 -0.23 -3.79
N LEU A 261 -10.03 -0.59 -2.61
CA LEU A 261 -10.53 -1.69 -1.81
C LEU A 261 -11.95 -1.41 -1.32
N GLN A 262 -12.25 -0.19 -0.85
CA GLN A 262 -13.61 0.21 -0.47
C GLN A 262 -14.57 0.07 -1.65
N ARG A 263 -14.14 0.48 -2.84
CA ARG A 263 -14.89 0.32 -4.08
C ARG A 263 -15.16 -1.14 -4.41
N PHE A 264 -14.13 -1.98 -4.37
CA PHE A 264 -14.24 -3.41 -4.57
C PHE A 264 -15.20 -4.07 -3.55
N GLN A 265 -15.08 -3.71 -2.26
CA GLN A 265 -15.90 -4.29 -1.19
C GLN A 265 -17.38 -3.89 -1.27
N ARG A 266 -17.71 -2.72 -1.82
CA ARG A 266 -19.10 -2.37 -2.12
C ARG A 266 -19.69 -3.32 -3.16
N ALA A 267 -18.95 -3.61 -4.23
CA ALA A 267 -19.37 -4.59 -5.24
C ALA A 267 -19.50 -6.00 -4.64
N VAL A 268 -18.57 -6.42 -3.78
CA VAL A 268 -18.67 -7.68 -3.02
C VAL A 268 -19.96 -7.71 -2.20
N GLY A 269 -20.27 -6.65 -1.46
CA GLY A 269 -21.50 -6.57 -0.64
C GLY A 269 -22.79 -6.64 -1.46
N GLN A 270 -22.83 -6.02 -2.64
CA GLN A 270 -23.99 -6.14 -3.54
C GLN A 270 -24.16 -7.56 -4.09
N ARG A 271 -23.05 -8.24 -4.36
CA ARG A 271 -23.02 -9.57 -5.00
C ARG A 271 -23.28 -10.71 -4.03
N PHE A 272 -22.83 -10.54 -2.79
CA PHE A 272 -22.92 -11.51 -1.71
C PHE A 272 -23.67 -10.88 -0.52
N PRO A 273 -24.95 -10.46 -0.70
CA PRO A 273 -25.66 -9.61 0.27
C PRO A 273 -25.92 -10.27 1.62
N SER A 274 -25.93 -11.61 1.66
CA SER A 274 -26.15 -12.39 2.88
C SER A 274 -24.86 -12.95 3.47
N ALA A 275 -23.71 -12.74 2.82
CA ALA A 275 -22.44 -13.30 3.26
C ALA A 275 -21.77 -12.38 4.28
N GLN A 276 -21.19 -12.99 5.32
CA GLN A 276 -20.20 -12.31 6.15
C GLN A 276 -18.99 -11.92 5.29
N ARG A 277 -18.64 -10.63 5.26
CA ARG A 277 -17.51 -10.10 4.50
C ARG A 277 -16.29 -9.97 5.39
N ILE A 278 -15.21 -10.63 5.00
CA ILE A 278 -13.98 -10.70 5.77
C ILE A 278 -12.84 -10.16 4.93
N ILE A 279 -12.04 -9.25 5.48
CA ILE A 279 -10.80 -8.80 4.84
C ILE A 279 -9.61 -9.38 5.60
N VAL A 280 -8.69 -10.01 4.87
CA VAL A 280 -7.40 -10.47 5.43
C VAL A 280 -6.31 -9.58 4.85
N GLY A 281 -5.83 -8.62 5.65
CA GLY A 281 -4.74 -7.73 5.28
C GLY A 281 -3.40 -8.30 5.72
N TYR A 282 -2.55 -8.68 4.77
CA TYR A 282 -1.25 -9.27 5.04
C TYR A 282 -0.11 -8.30 4.78
N SER A 283 0.83 -8.18 5.72
CA SER A 283 1.99 -7.28 5.59
C SER A 283 1.52 -5.85 5.30
N TYR A 284 2.08 -5.16 4.30
CA TYR A 284 1.62 -3.83 3.88
C TYR A 284 0.12 -3.78 3.50
N GLY A 285 -0.48 -4.89 3.07
CA GLY A 285 -1.91 -5.01 2.80
C GLY A 285 -2.79 -4.79 4.05
N SER A 286 -2.23 -4.92 5.25
CA SER A 286 -2.91 -4.55 6.51
C SER A 286 -3.08 -3.04 6.67
N VAL A 287 -2.17 -2.22 6.13
CA VAL A 287 -2.29 -0.76 6.12
C VAL A 287 -3.42 -0.34 5.17
N VAL A 288 -3.46 -0.95 3.98
CA VAL A 288 -4.54 -0.78 2.99
C VAL A 288 -5.90 -1.15 3.62
N ALA A 289 -5.98 -2.34 4.22
CA ALA A 289 -7.20 -2.84 4.86
C ALA A 289 -7.63 -1.95 6.03
N GLY A 290 -6.70 -1.54 6.88
CA GLY A 290 -6.95 -0.67 8.04
C GLY A 290 -7.51 0.68 7.63
N LYS A 291 -6.90 1.35 6.64
CA LYS A 291 -7.43 2.59 6.06
C LYS A 291 -8.82 2.36 5.43
N ALA A 292 -9.03 1.24 4.73
CA ALA A 292 -10.30 0.94 4.07
C ALA A 292 -11.46 0.78 5.07
N VAL A 293 -11.28 -0.03 6.11
CA VAL A 293 -12.34 -0.39 7.08
C VAL A 293 -12.68 0.71 8.10
N ARG A 294 -12.11 1.91 7.97
CA ARG A 294 -12.58 3.11 8.68
C ARG A 294 -13.88 3.66 8.09
N ALA A 295 -14.18 3.32 6.84
CA ALA A 295 -15.46 3.62 6.19
C ALA A 295 -16.54 2.59 6.55
N ASP A 296 -17.80 3.03 6.54
CA ASP A 296 -18.94 2.16 6.81
C ASP A 296 -19.15 1.11 5.73
N ASN A 297 -19.71 -0.04 6.13
CA ASN A 297 -20.14 -1.11 5.23
C ASN A 297 -19.05 -1.69 4.33
N VAL A 298 -17.78 -1.62 4.75
CA VAL A 298 -16.65 -2.22 4.00
C VAL A 298 -16.50 -3.71 4.30
N ALA A 299 -16.50 -4.10 5.57
CA ALA A 299 -16.39 -5.50 6.00
C ALA A 299 -17.01 -5.70 7.38
N ASP A 300 -17.39 -6.94 7.70
CA ASP A 300 -17.86 -7.33 9.03
C ASP A 300 -16.68 -7.69 9.95
N ASP A 301 -15.64 -8.31 9.37
CA ASP A 301 -14.39 -8.64 10.05
C ASP A 301 -13.16 -8.20 9.24
N VAL A 302 -12.13 -7.79 9.95
CA VAL A 302 -10.78 -7.58 9.40
C VAL A 302 -9.76 -8.38 10.21
N VAL A 303 -8.86 -9.06 9.50
CA VAL A 303 -7.76 -9.84 10.07
C VAL A 303 -6.45 -9.24 9.61
N PHE A 304 -5.67 -8.71 10.55
CA PHE A 304 -4.33 -8.21 10.29
C PHE A 304 -3.28 -9.29 10.54
N VAL A 305 -2.49 -9.60 9.52
CA VAL A 305 -1.54 -10.72 9.52
C VAL A 305 -0.14 -10.18 9.25
N GLY A 306 0.78 -10.37 10.20
CA GLY A 306 2.16 -9.88 10.09
C GLY A 306 2.20 -8.40 9.70
N SER A 307 1.54 -7.55 10.47
CA SER A 307 1.26 -6.16 10.09
C SER A 307 2.34 -5.18 10.62
N PRO A 308 2.78 -4.18 9.81
CA PRO A 308 3.59 -3.06 10.28
C PRO A 308 2.77 -1.93 10.94
N GLY A 309 1.48 -2.17 11.20
CA GLY A 309 0.50 -1.16 11.59
C GLY A 309 -0.67 -1.07 10.61
N THR A 310 -1.70 -0.29 10.96
CA THR A 310 -2.97 -0.26 10.23
C THR A 310 -3.47 1.17 9.97
N ASP A 311 -2.62 2.18 10.16
CA ASP A 311 -2.94 3.62 10.20
C ASP A 311 -3.82 4.06 11.39
N ALA A 312 -4.71 3.20 11.86
CA ALA A 312 -5.49 3.41 13.07
C ALA A 312 -4.63 3.37 14.34
N THR A 313 -5.03 4.14 15.35
CA THR A 313 -4.36 4.13 16.66
C THR A 313 -4.92 3.05 17.60
N ALA A 314 -6.16 2.62 17.37
CA ALA A 314 -6.83 1.57 18.11
C ALA A 314 -7.89 0.86 17.25
N ALA A 315 -8.21 -0.38 17.60
CA ALA A 315 -9.23 -1.19 16.93
C ALA A 315 -10.64 -0.55 16.97
N SER A 316 -10.94 0.30 17.95
CA SER A 316 -12.21 1.03 18.05
C SER A 316 -12.41 2.08 16.95
N GLU A 317 -11.34 2.48 16.25
CA GLU A 317 -11.44 3.38 15.08
C GLU A 317 -11.85 2.63 13.80
N LEU A 318 -11.83 1.29 13.83
CA LEU A 318 -12.18 0.44 12.71
C LEU A 318 -13.65 0.02 12.80
N ARG A 319 -14.35 0.10 11.67
CA ARG A 319 -15.78 -0.24 11.58
C ARG A 319 -16.03 -1.72 11.27
N ALA A 320 -15.14 -2.57 11.75
CA ALA A 320 -15.18 -4.02 11.59
C ALA A 320 -14.68 -4.71 12.85
N ARG A 321 -15.14 -5.94 13.11
CA ARG A 321 -14.56 -6.78 14.17
C ARG A 321 -13.10 -7.07 13.81
N THR A 322 -12.21 -6.71 14.71
CA THR A 322 -10.78 -6.67 14.40
C THR A 322 -10.05 -7.85 15.04
N TRP A 323 -9.33 -8.58 14.20
CA TRP A 323 -8.48 -9.70 14.58
C TRP A 323 -7.03 -9.44 14.18
N ALA A 324 -6.09 -10.00 14.94
CA ALA A 324 -4.67 -9.86 14.63
C ALA A 324 -3.88 -11.15 14.90
N SER A 325 -2.84 -11.37 14.10
CA SER A 325 -1.92 -12.49 14.24
C SER A 325 -0.52 -12.11 13.76
N THR A 326 0.47 -12.30 14.63
CA THR A 326 1.90 -12.16 14.27
C THR A 326 2.65 -13.42 14.69
N ASN A 327 3.40 -14.02 13.78
CA ASN A 327 4.25 -15.18 14.04
C ASN A 327 5.41 -14.80 14.96
N ALA A 328 5.94 -15.76 15.71
CA ALA A 328 6.95 -15.52 16.73
C ALA A 328 8.29 -15.01 16.18
N HIS A 329 8.66 -15.40 14.95
CA HIS A 329 9.91 -14.99 14.29
C HIS A 329 9.67 -14.08 13.08
N ASP A 330 8.50 -13.42 13.02
CA ASP A 330 8.23 -12.44 11.97
C ASP A 330 9.04 -11.15 12.20
N PRO A 331 9.97 -10.77 11.29
CA PRO A 331 10.74 -9.54 11.41
C PRO A 331 9.87 -8.27 11.38
N ILE A 332 8.59 -8.36 10.98
CA ILE A 332 7.66 -7.23 11.03
C ILE A 332 7.49 -6.67 12.44
N GLY A 333 7.72 -7.49 13.49
CA GLY A 333 7.70 -7.02 14.88
C GLY A 333 8.77 -5.96 15.19
N THR A 334 9.71 -5.70 14.29
CA THR A 334 10.70 -4.61 14.41
C THR A 334 10.25 -3.29 13.79
N THR A 335 9.16 -3.29 13.00
CA THR A 335 8.66 -2.10 12.28
C THR A 335 7.51 -1.41 13.02
N THR A 336 6.99 -2.04 14.07
CA THR A 336 5.87 -1.55 14.88
C THR A 336 5.91 -2.09 16.31
N GLY A 337 5.22 -1.42 17.23
CA GLY A 337 5.10 -1.79 18.63
C GLY A 337 3.85 -1.18 19.30
N PRO A 338 3.64 -1.40 20.61
CA PRO A 338 2.39 -1.03 21.28
C PRO A 338 2.05 0.46 21.29
N GLY A 339 3.05 1.34 21.16
CA GLY A 339 2.89 2.80 21.20
C GLY A 339 2.97 3.49 19.84
N GLY A 340 3.18 2.74 18.75
CA GLY A 340 3.40 3.30 17.42
C GLY A 340 4.27 2.42 16.55
N GLY A 341 4.58 2.90 15.36
CA GLY A 341 5.28 2.15 14.31
C GLY A 341 5.22 2.94 13.03
N ILE A 342 5.85 2.42 11.97
CA ILE A 342 5.89 3.11 10.66
C ILE A 342 4.46 3.40 10.15
N HIS A 343 3.52 2.48 10.37
CA HIS A 343 2.11 2.64 9.99
C HIS A 343 1.16 2.60 11.21
N GLY A 344 1.64 3.06 12.37
CA GLY A 344 0.89 3.02 13.63
C GLY A 344 1.21 1.81 14.52
N PRO A 345 0.46 1.64 15.62
CA PRO A 345 0.74 0.61 16.62
C PRO A 345 0.57 -0.82 16.10
N ASP A 346 1.24 -1.78 16.76
CA ASP A 346 1.15 -3.20 16.45
C ASP A 346 -0.29 -3.69 16.72
N PRO A 347 -1.03 -4.16 15.69
CA PRO A 347 -2.40 -4.63 15.89
C PRO A 347 -2.48 -5.91 16.72
N SER A 348 -1.40 -6.68 16.83
CA SER A 348 -1.32 -7.85 17.72
C SER A 348 -1.02 -7.48 19.18
N SER A 349 -0.75 -6.21 19.46
CA SER A 349 -0.54 -5.72 20.82
C SER A 349 -1.85 -5.57 21.58
N VAL A 350 -1.80 -5.79 22.90
CA VAL A 350 -2.97 -5.61 23.78
C VAL A 350 -3.46 -4.15 23.76
N ALA A 351 -2.56 -3.18 23.61
CA ALA A 351 -2.87 -1.76 23.62
C ALA A 351 -3.74 -1.33 22.42
N PHE A 352 -3.54 -1.96 21.26
CA PHE A 352 -4.34 -1.67 20.07
C PHE A 352 -5.80 -2.15 20.20
N GLY A 353 -6.04 -3.23 20.95
CA GLY A 353 -7.40 -3.71 21.27
C GLY A 353 -8.03 -4.66 20.25
N ALA A 354 -7.26 -5.21 19.30
CA ALA A 354 -7.74 -6.29 18.44
C ALA A 354 -7.84 -7.62 19.20
N THR A 355 -8.73 -8.51 18.75
CA THR A 355 -8.80 -9.88 19.28
C THR A 355 -7.72 -10.74 18.63
N ALA A 356 -6.99 -11.54 19.41
CA ALA A 356 -6.03 -12.49 18.84
C ALA A 356 -6.76 -13.52 17.94
N LEU A 357 -6.23 -13.78 16.75
CA LEU A 357 -6.80 -14.79 15.85
C LEU A 357 -6.78 -16.17 16.55
N PRO A 358 -7.91 -16.92 16.60
CA PRO A 358 -8.04 -18.09 17.46
C PRO A 358 -7.01 -19.19 17.19
N GLY A 359 -6.06 -19.37 18.10
CA GLY A 359 -5.03 -20.42 18.02
C GLY A 359 -3.94 -20.13 16.99
N ALA A 360 -3.80 -18.88 16.54
CA ALA A 360 -2.90 -18.50 15.46
C ALA A 360 -1.86 -17.43 15.84
N ASN A 361 -2.03 -16.75 16.97
CA ASN A 361 -1.10 -15.72 17.39
C ASN A 361 0.18 -16.32 18.00
N ARG A 362 1.35 -15.76 17.66
CA ARG A 362 2.68 -16.21 18.10
C ARG A 362 3.01 -17.67 17.80
N LEU A 363 2.48 -18.19 16.69
CA LEU A 363 2.90 -19.50 16.18
C LEU A 363 4.37 -19.47 15.75
N PRO A 364 5.08 -20.62 15.81
CA PRO A 364 6.39 -20.73 15.17
C PRO A 364 6.27 -20.47 13.67
N GLY A 365 7.08 -19.55 13.14
CA GLY A 365 7.06 -19.21 11.73
C GLY A 365 7.67 -17.84 11.47
N ASP A 366 7.89 -17.54 10.19
CA ASP A 366 8.35 -16.25 9.70
C ASP A 366 7.22 -15.48 9.00
N HIS A 367 7.58 -14.35 8.37
CA HIS A 367 6.65 -13.50 7.64
C HIS A 367 5.91 -14.22 6.51
N SER A 368 6.53 -15.19 5.84
CA SER A 368 5.96 -15.83 4.64
C SER A 368 5.09 -17.04 4.95
N SER A 369 5.32 -17.69 6.09
CA SER A 369 4.77 -19.01 6.46
C SER A 369 3.30 -19.06 6.94
N TYR A 370 2.63 -17.93 7.19
CA TYR A 370 1.28 -17.92 7.80
C TYR A 370 0.26 -18.83 7.10
N PHE A 371 0.18 -18.75 5.77
CA PHE A 371 -0.83 -19.46 4.99
C PHE A 371 -0.52 -20.94 4.78
N GLU A 372 0.67 -21.38 5.18
CA GLU A 372 1.08 -22.78 5.19
C GLU A 372 0.77 -23.46 6.53
N ASP A 373 0.53 -22.67 7.59
CA ASP A 373 0.24 -23.19 8.93
C ASP A 373 -1.24 -23.60 9.07
N PRO A 374 -1.55 -24.88 9.32
CA PRO A 374 -2.92 -25.36 9.51
C PRO A 374 -3.64 -24.72 10.71
N ALA A 375 -2.92 -24.30 11.75
CA ALA A 375 -3.50 -23.62 12.90
C ALA A 375 -3.96 -22.20 12.55
N PHE A 376 -3.16 -21.47 11.76
CA PHE A 376 -3.57 -20.16 11.23
C PHE A 376 -4.84 -20.28 10.37
N LEU A 377 -4.86 -21.23 9.42
CA LEU A 377 -6.03 -21.50 8.58
C LEU A 377 -7.26 -21.92 9.41
N ARG A 378 -7.12 -22.78 10.42
CA ARG A 378 -8.21 -23.12 11.35
C ARG A 378 -8.74 -21.90 12.10
N GLY A 379 -7.88 -20.95 12.45
CA GLY A 379 -8.26 -19.68 13.06
C GLY A 379 -9.20 -18.88 12.16
N LEU A 380 -8.84 -18.73 10.87
CA LEU A 380 -9.70 -18.09 9.87
C LEU A 380 -11.04 -18.82 9.72
N GLY A 381 -11.04 -20.15 9.68
CA GLY A 381 -12.29 -20.92 9.63
C GLY A 381 -13.16 -20.81 10.89
N ARG A 382 -12.63 -20.35 12.03
CA ARG A 382 -13.43 -20.19 13.26
C ARG A 382 -14.18 -18.85 13.29
N ILE A 383 -13.65 -17.82 12.63
CA ILE A 383 -14.32 -16.51 12.58
C ILE A 383 -15.52 -16.49 11.63
N THR A 384 -15.60 -17.44 10.68
CA THR A 384 -16.69 -17.55 9.70
C THR A 384 -17.90 -18.36 10.18
N ARG A 385 -17.76 -19.07 11.31
CA ARG A 385 -18.78 -20.00 11.83
C ARG A 385 -19.61 -19.40 12.98
N ARG A 386 -19.65 -18.08 13.10
CA ARG A 386 -20.28 -17.38 14.23
C ARG A 386 -21.50 -16.58 13.85
#